data_AF-A0A350QR66-F1
#
_entry.id   AF-A0A350QR66-F1
#
_cell.length_a   1.000
_cell.length_b   1.000
_cell.length_c   1.000
_cell.angle_alpha   90.00
_cell.angle_beta   90.00
_cell.angle_gamma   90.00
#
_symmetry.space_group_name_H-M   'P 1'
#
loop_
_entity.id
_entity.type
_entity.pdbx_description
1 polymer ?
#
loop_
_entity_poly.entity_id
_entity_poly.type
_entity_poly.pdbx_seq_one_letter_code
_entity_poly.pdbx_strand_id
1 'polypeptide(L)'
;MTPRSCPFLLVLLLVACLPWPLSGCDRPGPTVSEADPQELRIASLSPALTQALIDFDCARHLVGCTPYAPPGVEDVPVVGDLLSPNLERLLVVSPTLLLVQPSSSGLDPDLASLAESRGWRIATWRIDRLGDISR
;
A
#
# COMPACT_ATOMS: atom_id res chain seq x y z
N MET A 1 65.51 -19.64 -35.71
CA MET A 1 65.17 -18.80 -34.54
C MET A 1 63.65 -18.73 -34.42
N THR A 2 63.05 -19.61 -33.63
CA THR A 2 61.62 -19.61 -33.32
C THR A 2 61.38 -18.76 -32.07
N PRO A 3 60.61 -17.66 -32.11
CA PRO A 3 60.12 -17.06 -30.88
C PRO A 3 59.03 -17.97 -30.31
N ARG A 4 59.23 -18.35 -29.05
CA ARG A 4 58.35 -19.16 -28.22
C ARG A 4 57.02 -18.43 -28.03
N SER A 5 55.95 -18.95 -28.61
CA SER A 5 54.58 -18.48 -28.37
C SER A 5 54.20 -18.80 -26.92
N CYS A 6 54.13 -17.76 -26.10
CA CYS A 6 53.86 -17.81 -24.67
C CYS A 6 52.36 -18.11 -24.46
N PRO A 7 51.99 -19.30 -23.95
CA PRO A 7 50.57 -19.70 -23.83
C PRO A 7 49.82 -18.87 -22.78
N PHE A 8 50.54 -18.06 -22.00
CA PHE A 8 50.01 -17.21 -20.94
C PHE A 8 49.16 -16.04 -21.46
N LEU A 9 49.48 -15.52 -22.67
CA LEU A 9 48.74 -14.40 -23.27
C LEU A 9 47.33 -14.84 -23.74
N LEU A 10 47.20 -16.10 -24.16
CA LEU A 10 45.93 -16.65 -24.69
C LEU A 10 44.93 -16.95 -23.56
N VAL A 11 45.41 -17.35 -22.38
CA VAL A 11 44.57 -17.62 -21.20
C VAL A 11 44.03 -16.32 -20.59
N LEU A 12 44.80 -15.24 -20.58
CA LEU A 12 44.38 -13.95 -20.03
C LEU A 12 43.23 -13.31 -20.85
N LEU A 13 43.21 -13.55 -22.17
CA LEU A 13 42.21 -13.00 -23.09
C LEU A 13 40.86 -13.73 -22.99
N LEU A 14 40.84 -14.99 -22.55
CA LEU A 14 39.62 -15.78 -22.36
C LEU A 14 38.86 -15.44 -21.07
N VAL A 15 39.56 -14.98 -20.01
CA VAL A 15 38.92 -14.63 -18.72
C VAL A 15 38.18 -13.27 -18.80
N ALA A 16 38.60 -12.37 -19.68
CA ALA A 16 37.99 -11.04 -19.84
C ALA A 16 36.63 -11.06 -20.59
N CYS A 17 36.27 -12.18 -21.21
CA CYS A 17 35.01 -12.35 -21.95
C CYS A 17 33.92 -13.07 -21.15
N LEU A 18 34.13 -13.41 -19.87
CA LEU A 18 33.03 -13.90 -19.06
C LEU A 18 32.11 -12.71 -18.71
N PRO A 19 30.84 -12.73 -19.16
CA PRO A 19 29.90 -11.69 -18.79
C PRO A 19 29.68 -11.79 -17.28
N TRP A 20 30.16 -10.79 -16.54
CA TRP A 20 29.76 -10.62 -15.15
C TRP A 20 28.24 -10.44 -15.14
N PRO A 21 27.48 -11.30 -14.44
CA PRO A 21 26.07 -11.06 -14.29
C PRO A 21 25.93 -9.81 -13.43
N LEU A 22 25.69 -8.68 -14.09
CA LEU A 22 25.06 -7.53 -13.49
C LEU A 22 23.63 -7.96 -13.15
N SER A 23 23.49 -8.72 -12.04
CA SER A 23 22.21 -8.89 -11.36
C SER A 23 21.84 -7.55 -10.74
N GLY A 24 21.43 -6.62 -11.61
CA GLY A 24 20.52 -5.57 -11.20
C GLY A 24 19.27 -6.29 -10.73
N CYS A 25 19.02 -6.25 -9.41
CA CYS A 25 17.72 -6.62 -8.87
C CYS A 25 16.70 -5.66 -9.50
N ASP A 26 16.11 -6.08 -10.61
CA ASP A 26 14.85 -5.57 -11.09
C ASP A 26 13.85 -5.91 -9.98
N ARG A 27 13.68 -4.99 -9.03
CA ARG A 27 12.58 -5.09 -8.07
C ARG A 27 11.36 -4.79 -8.93
N PRO A 28 10.50 -5.77 -9.24
CA PRO A 28 9.25 -5.44 -9.88
C PRO A 28 8.59 -4.39 -8.99
N GLY A 29 8.40 -3.20 -9.54
CA GLY A 29 7.65 -2.14 -8.86
C GLY A 29 6.30 -2.73 -8.45
N PRO A 30 5.67 -2.23 -7.37
CA PRO A 30 4.33 -2.66 -7.00
C PRO A 30 3.47 -2.59 -8.26
N THR A 31 3.03 -3.74 -8.75
CA THR A 31 2.14 -3.82 -9.90
C THR A 31 0.85 -3.18 -9.45
N VAL A 32 0.65 -1.93 -9.85
CA VAL A 32 -0.63 -1.24 -9.74
C VAL A 32 -1.53 -1.97 -10.72
N SER A 33 -2.14 -3.07 -10.27
CA SER A 33 -3.21 -3.70 -11.00
C SER A 33 -4.31 -2.65 -11.13
N GLU A 34 -4.66 -2.30 -12.36
CA GLU A 34 -5.91 -1.58 -12.62
C GLU A 34 -7.03 -2.47 -12.06
N ALA A 35 -7.45 -2.17 -10.84
CA ALA A 35 -8.47 -2.91 -10.13
C ALA A 35 -9.81 -2.71 -10.83
N ASP A 36 -10.61 -3.76 -10.92
CA ASP A 36 -11.99 -3.64 -11.36
C ASP A 36 -12.71 -2.63 -10.44
N PRO A 37 -13.26 -1.52 -10.97
CA PRO A 37 -13.98 -0.53 -10.17
C PRO A 37 -15.15 -1.12 -9.38
N GLN A 38 -15.63 -2.31 -9.77
CA GLN A 38 -16.72 -3.02 -9.10
C GLN A 38 -16.25 -3.86 -7.92
N GLU A 39 -14.96 -4.17 -7.80
CA GLU A 39 -14.44 -4.94 -6.68
C GLU A 39 -14.41 -4.08 -5.40
N LEU A 40 -14.99 -4.61 -4.33
CA LEU A 40 -15.00 -3.93 -3.04
C LEU A 40 -13.61 -4.03 -2.38
N ARG A 41 -12.92 -2.89 -2.29
CA ARG A 41 -11.56 -2.74 -1.77
C ARG A 41 -11.56 -1.61 -0.75
N ILE A 42 -11.46 -1.96 0.53
CA ILE A 42 -11.69 -1.04 1.63
C ILE A 42 -10.34 -0.62 2.24
N ALA A 43 -10.12 0.67 2.38
CA ALA A 43 -9.07 1.20 3.24
C ALA A 43 -9.72 1.87 4.47
N SER A 44 -9.33 1.44 5.66
CA SER A 44 -9.88 1.94 6.93
C SER A 44 -8.84 2.74 7.70
N LEU A 45 -9.14 4.01 7.96
CA LEU A 45 -8.29 4.92 8.75
C LEU A 45 -8.69 5.00 10.23
N SER A 46 -9.60 4.13 10.69
CA SER A 46 -10.07 4.08 12.08
C SER A 46 -9.91 2.67 12.68
N PRO A 47 -9.36 2.54 13.90
CA PRO A 47 -9.28 1.26 14.59
C PRO A 47 -10.65 0.64 14.82
N ALA A 48 -11.62 1.45 15.25
CA ALA A 48 -12.98 0.99 15.54
C ALA A 48 -13.70 0.50 14.27
N LEU A 49 -13.56 1.21 13.15
CA LEU A 49 -14.15 0.78 11.87
C LEU A 49 -13.44 -0.48 11.33
N THR A 50 -12.14 -0.62 11.58
CA THR A 50 -11.40 -1.83 11.22
C THR A 50 -11.88 -3.03 12.05
N GLN A 51 -12.09 -2.84 13.36
CA GLN A 51 -12.69 -3.87 14.22
C GLN A 51 -14.08 -4.27 13.75
N ALA A 52 -14.93 -3.29 13.42
CA ALA A 52 -16.28 -3.56 12.91
C ALA A 52 -16.25 -4.42 11.64
N LEU A 53 -15.31 -4.15 10.70
CA LEU A 53 -15.15 -4.97 9.51
C LEU A 53 -14.75 -6.42 9.85
N ILE A 54 -13.91 -6.63 10.86
CA ILE A 54 -13.55 -7.97 11.34
C ILE A 54 -14.77 -8.66 11.94
N ASP A 55 -15.50 -7.97 12.83
CA ASP A 55 -16.67 -8.51 13.52
C ASP A 55 -17.78 -8.92 12.55
N PHE A 56 -17.88 -8.24 11.40
CA PHE A 56 -18.84 -8.55 10.33
C PHE A 56 -18.29 -9.48 9.24
N ASP A 57 -17.14 -10.13 9.45
CA ASP A 57 -16.51 -11.04 8.47
C ASP A 57 -16.20 -10.38 7.10
N CYS A 58 -15.95 -9.07 7.13
CA CYS A 58 -15.65 -8.24 5.96
C CYS A 58 -14.14 -7.93 5.82
N ALA A 59 -13.29 -8.41 6.73
CA ALA A 59 -11.85 -8.12 6.75
C ALA A 59 -11.14 -8.52 5.45
N ARG A 60 -11.63 -9.53 4.72
CA ARG A 60 -11.10 -9.95 3.41
C ARG A 60 -11.10 -8.86 2.34
N HIS A 61 -11.90 -7.81 2.51
CA HIS A 61 -11.97 -6.67 1.59
C HIS A 61 -10.97 -5.57 1.96
N LEU A 62 -10.27 -5.67 3.09
CA LEU A 62 -9.30 -4.67 3.51
C LEU A 62 -8.06 -4.71 2.63
N VAL A 63 -7.76 -3.57 2.01
CA VAL A 63 -6.53 -3.32 1.23
C VAL A 63 -5.61 -2.32 1.92
N GLY A 64 -6.08 -1.68 3.00
CA GLY A 64 -5.28 -0.77 3.80
C GLY A 64 -5.90 -0.55 5.19
N CYS A 65 -5.05 -0.45 6.21
CA CYS A 65 -5.48 -0.25 7.59
C CYS A 65 -4.72 0.90 8.29
N THR A 66 -5.22 1.29 9.46
CA THR A 66 -4.55 2.23 10.35
C THR A 66 -3.40 1.58 11.11
N PRO A 67 -2.34 2.32 11.51
CA PRO A 67 -1.26 1.77 12.34
C PRO A 67 -1.74 1.24 13.71
N TYR A 68 -2.94 1.63 14.15
CA TYR A 68 -3.53 1.20 15.41
C TYR A 68 -4.63 0.13 15.21
N ALA A 69 -4.53 -0.65 14.13
CA ALA A 69 -5.52 -1.69 13.82
C ALA A 69 -5.58 -2.75 14.93
N PRO A 70 -6.76 -3.34 15.18
CA PRO A 70 -6.88 -4.51 16.04
C PRO A 70 -6.15 -5.74 15.45
N PRO A 71 -5.93 -6.80 16.25
CA PRO A 71 -5.38 -8.06 15.74
C PRO A 71 -6.25 -8.70 14.65
N GLY A 72 -5.64 -9.52 13.79
CA GLY A 72 -6.33 -10.25 12.72
C GLY A 72 -6.28 -9.59 11.34
N VAL A 73 -5.49 -8.52 11.19
CA VAL A 73 -5.22 -7.82 9.92
C VAL A 73 -3.74 -7.53 9.73
N GLU A 74 -2.87 -8.36 10.30
CA GLU A 74 -1.41 -8.17 10.30
C GLU A 74 -0.81 -8.13 8.89
N ASP A 75 -1.45 -8.82 7.93
CA ASP A 75 -1.03 -8.86 6.52
C ASP A 75 -1.57 -7.66 5.70
N VAL A 76 -2.45 -6.83 6.27
CA VAL A 76 -3.00 -5.65 5.60
C VAL A 76 -2.01 -4.49 5.74
N PRO A 77 -1.61 -3.82 4.64
CA PRO A 77 -0.65 -2.73 4.71
C PRO A 77 -1.21 -1.51 5.45
N VAL A 78 -0.36 -0.89 6.27
CA VAL A 78 -0.72 0.36 6.96
C VAL A 78 -0.72 1.54 5.98
N VAL A 79 -1.82 2.30 5.92
CA VAL A 79 -2.02 3.43 5.00
C VAL A 79 -2.20 4.78 5.71
N GLY A 80 -1.77 4.86 6.96
CA GLY A 80 -1.89 6.06 7.80
C GLY A 80 -3.14 6.05 8.66
N ASP A 81 -3.46 7.17 9.30
CA ASP A 81 -4.61 7.31 10.20
C ASP A 81 -5.45 8.55 9.84
N LEU A 82 -6.47 8.82 10.64
CA LEU A 82 -7.40 9.93 10.39
C LEU A 82 -6.75 11.32 10.48
N LEU A 83 -5.63 11.48 11.21
CA LEU A 83 -4.92 12.75 11.39
C LEU A 83 -3.77 12.90 10.39
N SER A 84 -3.20 11.78 9.95
CA SER A 84 -2.10 11.74 9.01
C SER A 84 -2.30 10.59 8.00
N PRO A 85 -3.20 10.76 7.01
CA PRO A 85 -3.40 9.78 5.96
C PRO A 85 -2.16 9.70 5.06
N ASN A 86 -1.73 8.49 4.70
CA ASN A 86 -0.61 8.31 3.77
C ASN A 86 -1.15 8.21 2.33
N LEU A 87 -1.25 9.37 1.67
CA LEU A 87 -1.81 9.49 0.32
C LEU A 87 -1.06 8.63 -0.72
N GLU A 88 0.26 8.54 -0.64
CA GLU A 88 1.06 7.71 -1.55
C GLU A 88 0.74 6.22 -1.39
N ARG A 89 0.61 5.74 -0.16
CA ARG A 89 0.23 4.35 0.09
C ARG A 89 -1.22 4.08 -0.31
N LEU A 90 -2.12 5.03 -0.11
CA LEU A 90 -3.50 4.94 -0.59
C LEU A 90 -3.54 4.81 -2.11
N LEU A 91 -2.68 5.52 -2.85
CA LEU A 91 -2.54 5.38 -4.29
C LEU A 91 -2.07 3.99 -4.72
N VAL A 92 -1.12 3.40 -3.99
CA VAL A 92 -0.60 2.05 -4.27
C VAL A 92 -1.69 1.00 -4.03
N VAL A 93 -2.42 1.10 -2.91
CA VAL A 93 -3.49 0.12 -2.60
C VAL A 93 -4.80 0.43 -3.33
N SER A 94 -4.97 1.62 -3.91
CA SER A 94 -6.08 2.02 -4.81
C SER A 94 -7.50 1.63 -4.35
N PRO A 95 -7.95 1.97 -3.12
CA PRO A 95 -9.22 1.49 -2.57
C PRO A 95 -10.43 1.94 -3.40
N THR A 96 -11.56 1.24 -3.32
CA THR A 96 -12.85 1.72 -3.87
C THR A 96 -13.72 2.39 -2.79
N LEU A 97 -13.44 2.11 -1.50
CA LEU A 97 -14.09 2.71 -0.34
C LEU A 97 -13.08 3.08 0.75
N LEU A 98 -13.10 4.34 1.17
CA LEU A 98 -12.40 4.85 2.34
C LEU A 98 -13.35 4.94 3.53
N LEU A 99 -13.00 4.30 4.64
CA LEU A 99 -13.69 4.45 5.91
C LEU A 99 -12.91 5.39 6.81
N VAL A 100 -13.55 6.51 7.18
CA VAL A 100 -12.92 7.55 7.98
C VAL A 100 -13.79 7.88 9.19
N GLN A 101 -13.17 7.98 10.35
CA GLN A 101 -13.77 8.58 11.53
C GLN A 101 -13.16 9.98 11.68
N PRO A 102 -13.81 11.03 11.14
CA PRO A 102 -13.21 12.36 11.11
C PRO A 102 -13.04 12.90 12.53
N SER A 103 -11.96 13.67 12.72
CA SER A 103 -11.74 14.40 13.96
C SER A 103 -12.77 15.52 14.13
N SER A 104 -12.72 16.22 15.27
CA SER A 104 -13.49 17.45 15.49
C SER A 104 -13.27 18.49 14.39
N SER A 105 -12.06 18.52 13.81
CA SER A 105 -11.68 19.43 12.72
C SER A 105 -12.21 19.01 11.34
N GLY A 106 -12.81 17.81 11.22
CA GLY A 106 -13.38 17.30 9.98
C GLY A 106 -12.47 16.33 9.23
N LEU A 107 -12.78 16.15 7.94
CA LEU A 107 -12.03 15.34 6.99
C LEU A 107 -10.84 16.14 6.44
N ASP A 108 -9.68 15.50 6.28
CA ASP A 108 -8.53 16.09 5.60
C ASP A 108 -8.90 16.48 4.15
N PRO A 109 -8.70 17.75 3.75
CA PRO A 109 -9.07 18.22 2.41
C PRO A 109 -8.25 17.56 1.30
N ASP A 110 -6.97 17.22 1.52
CA ASP A 110 -6.12 16.59 0.51
C ASP A 110 -6.56 15.14 0.28
N LEU A 111 -6.98 14.45 1.35
CA LEU A 111 -7.60 13.12 1.24
C LEU A 111 -8.91 13.19 0.45
N ALA A 112 -9.73 14.21 0.69
CA ALA A 112 -10.99 14.41 -0.03
C ALA A 112 -10.76 14.64 -1.53
N SER A 113 -9.85 15.55 -1.88
CA SER A 113 -9.47 15.84 -3.26
C SER A 113 -8.85 14.63 -3.96
N LEU A 114 -8.03 13.85 -3.26
CA LEU A 114 -7.48 12.62 -3.81
C LEU A 114 -8.57 11.61 -4.14
N ALA A 115 -9.47 11.35 -3.19
CA ALA A 115 -10.57 10.41 -3.40
C ALA A 115 -11.47 10.83 -4.57
N GLU A 116 -11.80 12.12 -4.66
CA GLU A 116 -12.57 12.67 -5.79
C GLU A 116 -11.86 12.43 -7.13
N SER A 117 -10.55 12.75 -7.20
CA SER A 117 -9.74 12.58 -8.42
C SER A 117 -9.63 11.13 -8.89
N ARG A 118 -9.80 10.16 -7.96
CA ARG A 118 -9.72 8.72 -8.23
C ARG A 118 -11.08 8.03 -8.29
N GLY A 119 -12.17 8.76 -8.05
CA GLY A 119 -13.53 8.20 -7.97
C GLY A 119 -13.74 7.28 -6.76
N TRP A 120 -12.92 7.42 -5.70
CA TRP A 120 -13.07 6.63 -4.48
C TRP A 120 -14.23 7.15 -3.63
N ARG A 121 -15.04 6.24 -3.09
CA ARG A 121 -16.12 6.61 -2.17
C ARG A 121 -15.53 6.85 -0.79
N ILE A 122 -15.94 7.92 -0.11
CA ILE A 122 -15.61 8.15 1.31
C ILE A 122 -16.89 7.96 2.13
N ALA A 123 -16.83 7.11 3.14
CA ALA A 123 -17.84 7.02 4.18
C ALA A 123 -17.26 7.55 5.49
N THR A 124 -17.93 8.55 6.06
CA THR A 124 -17.53 9.16 7.33
C THR A 124 -18.47 8.74 8.45
N TRP A 125 -17.89 8.33 9.59
CA TRP A 125 -18.65 8.03 10.81
C TRP A 125 -18.22 8.94 11.93
N ARG A 126 -19.13 9.82 12.39
CA ARG A 126 -18.92 10.61 13.60
C ARG A 126 -19.53 9.87 14.79
N ILE A 127 -18.69 9.56 15.78
CA ILE A 127 -19.06 8.88 17.02
C ILE A 127 -18.36 9.62 18.16
N ASP A 128 -18.62 10.93 18.27
CA ASP A 128 -17.89 11.86 19.12
C ASP A 128 -18.80 12.74 19.99
N ARG A 129 -20.12 12.49 19.97
CA ARG A 129 -21.10 13.27 20.73
C ARG A 129 -21.78 12.42 21.80
N LEU A 130 -22.14 13.08 22.92
CA LEU A 130 -22.88 12.42 24.00
C LEU A 130 -24.25 11.88 23.54
N GLY A 131 -24.87 12.54 22.56
CA GLY A 131 -26.11 12.06 21.93
C GLY A 131 -25.94 10.75 21.15
N ASP A 132 -24.72 10.36 20.77
CA ASP A 132 -24.47 9.13 20.04
C ASP A 132 -24.58 7.89 20.95
N ILE A 133 -24.54 8.07 22.28
CA ILE A 133 -24.59 6.99 23.27
C ILE A 133 -25.82 7.04 24.19
N SER A 134 -26.68 8.06 24.06
CA SER A 134 -27.94 8.10 24.80
C SER A 134 -28.94 7.12 24.20
N ARG A 135 -29.29 6.07 24.97
CA ARG A 135 -30.33 5.08 24.65
C ARG A 135 -31.73 5.67 24.75
#